data_AF-A0A3D1F9V3-F1
#
_entry.id   AF-A0A3D1F9V3-F1
#
_cell.length_a   1.000
_cell.length_b   1.000
_cell.length_c   1.000
_cell.angle_alpha   90.00
_cell.angle_beta   90.00
_cell.angle_gamma   90.00
#
_symmetry.space_group_name_H-M   'P 1'
#
loop_
_entity.id
_entity.type
_entity.pdbx_description
1 polymer ?
#
loop_
_entity_poly.entity_id
_entity_poly.type
_entity_poly.pdbx_seq_one_letter_code
_entity_poly.pdbx_strand_id
1 'polypeptide(L)' 'MDIYRLFKSKARSAIFQLYFTNPESLFYLRELERKLDIPVSIVRKELLRLEEEGVFLS' A
#
# COMPACT_ATOMS: atom_id res chain seq x y z
N MET A 1 -7.58 -4.49 16.38
CA MET A 1 -6.57 -4.10 15.39
C MET A 1 -5.53 -3.23 16.09
N ASP A 2 -4.25 -3.63 16.07
CA ASP A 2 -3.17 -2.84 16.67
C ASP A 2 -2.64 -1.84 15.61
N ILE A 3 -3.11 -0.60 15.69
CA ILE A 3 -2.83 0.46 14.70
C ILE A 3 -1.33 0.72 14.53
N TYR A 4 -0.52 0.49 15.56
CA TYR A 4 0.93 0.67 15.50
C TYR A 4 1.61 -0.28 14.51
N ARG A 5 1.01 -1.45 14.24
CA ARG A 5 1.58 -2.43 13.31
C ARG A 5 1.48 -1.99 11.85
N LEU A 6 0.50 -1.16 11.53
CA LEU A 6 0.32 -0.60 10.18
C LEU A 6 1.49 0.28 9.74
N PHE A 7 2.11 1.00 10.67
CA PHE A 7 3.11 2.02 10.34
C PHE A 7 4.55 1.54 10.47
N LYS A 8 4.80 0.25 10.75
CA LYS A 8 6.17 -0.30 10.86
C LYS A 8 6.84 -0.54 9.51
N SER A 9 6.06 -0.70 8.45
CA SER A 9 6.55 -0.98 7.10
C SER A 9 6.77 0.32 6.33
N LYS A 10 8.00 0.54 5.85
CA LYS A 10 8.32 1.69 4.97
C LYS A 10 7.50 1.64 3.68
N ALA A 11 7.32 0.44 3.10
CA ALA A 11 6.52 0.24 1.91
C ALA A 11 5.04 0.56 2.15
N ARG A 12 4.49 0.12 3.28
CA ARG A 12 3.10 0.41 3.65
C ARG A 12 2.88 1.91 3.88
N SER A 13 3.84 2.57 4.52
CA SER A 13 3.79 4.02 4.72
C SER A 13 3.77 4.78 3.39
N ALA A 14 4.58 4.34 2.40
CA ALA A 14 4.58 4.93 1.07
C ALA A 14 3.25 4.68 0.32
N ILE A 15 2.66 3.49 0.46
CA ILE A 15 1.33 3.17 -0.09
C ILE A 15 0.27 4.09 0.53
N PHE A 16 0.23 4.22 1.85
CA PHE A 16 -0.71 5.11 2.52
C PHE A 16 -0.54 6.56 2.10
N GLN A 17 0.71 7.04 2.03
CA GLN A 17 0.97 8.41 1.58
C GLN A 17 0.44 8.66 0.17
N LEU A 18 0.62 7.71 -0.76
CA LEU A 18 0.13 7.83 -2.12
C LEU A 18 -1.39 7.93 -2.16
N TYR A 19 -2.11 7.02 -1.49
CA TYR A 19 -3.58 6.99 -1.54
C TYR A 19 -4.24 8.08 -0.70
N PHE A 20 -3.65 8.51 0.43
CA PHE A 20 -4.16 9.66 1.18
C PHE A 20 -3.98 10.99 0.45
N THR A 21 -2.99 11.08 -0.43
CA THR A 21 -2.80 12.25 -1.30
C THR A 21 -3.65 12.16 -2.57
N ASN A 22 -4.04 10.96 -2.99
CA ASN A 22 -4.76 10.70 -4.25
C ASN A 22 -5.93 9.71 -4.02
N PRO A 23 -6.95 10.07 -3.23
CA PRO A 23 -7.96 9.12 -2.74
C PRO A 23 -8.80 8.45 -3.84
N GLU A 24 -9.05 9.16 -4.94
CA GLU A 24 -9.86 8.67 -6.07
C GLU A 24 -9.02 7.91 -7.12
N SER A 25 -7.71 7.81 -6.93
CA SER A 25 -6.83 7.19 -7.94
C SER A 25 -6.78 5.68 -7.80
N LEU A 26 -7.00 4.99 -8.92
CA LEU A 26 -6.73 3.57 -9.06
C LEU A 26 -5.40 3.40 -9.81
N PHE A 27 -4.55 2.50 -9.31
CA PHE A 27 -3.24 2.24 -9.87
C PHE A 27 -3.08 0.75 -10.16
N TYR A 28 -2.53 0.42 -11.32
CA TYR A 28 -2.04 -0.94 -11.56
C TYR A 28 -0.76 -1.19 -10.75
N LEU A 29 -0.50 -2.45 -10.38
CA LEU A 29 0.68 -2.84 -9.59
C LEU A 29 2.02 -2.35 -10.20
N ARG A 30 2.16 -2.38 -11.54
CA ARG A 30 3.37 -1.87 -12.22
C ARG A 30 3.48 -0.35 -12.17
N GLU A 31 2.38 0.37 -12.06
CA GLU A 31 2.41 1.82 -11.86
C GLU A 31 2.86 2.15 -10.44
N LEU A 32 2.37 1.40 -9.45
CA LEU A 32 2.81 1.54 -8.06
C LEU A 32 4.31 1.26 -7.91
N GLU A 33 4.83 0.22 -8.56
CA GLU A 33 6.27 -0.06 -8.56
C GLU A 33 7.09 1.14 -9.05
N ARG A 34 6.71 1.73 -10.19
CA ARG A 34 7.41 2.91 -10.74
C ARG A 34 7.26 4.16 -9.88
N LYS A 35 6.05 4.40 -9.33
CA LYS A 35 5.76 5.61 -8.55
C LYS A 35 6.41 5.60 -7.18
N LEU A 36 6.47 4.43 -6.56
CA LEU A 36 6.98 4.27 -5.20
C LEU A 36 8.45 3.88 -5.16
N ASP A 37 9.03 3.48 -6.30
CA ASP A 37 10.37 2.89 -6.39
C ASP A 37 10.51 1.66 -5.46
N ILE A 38 9.45 0.82 -5.44
CA ILE A 38 9.36 -0.38 -4.61
C ILE A 38 9.06 -1.57 -5.50
N PRO A 39 9.81 -2.70 -5.39
CA PRO A 39 9.54 -3.90 -6.15
C PRO A 39 8.07 -4.34 -6.07
N VAL A 40 7.48 -4.70 -7.22
CA VAL A 40 6.07 -5.07 -7.32
C VAL A 40 5.69 -6.22 -6.38
N SER A 41 6.62 -7.13 -6.09
CA SER A 41 6.42 -8.24 -5.14
C SER A 41 6.18 -7.76 -3.72
N ILE A 42 6.88 -6.70 -3.28
CA ILE A 42 6.70 -6.08 -1.96
C ILE A 42 5.39 -5.30 -1.94
N VAL A 43 5.10 -4.52 -2.99
CA VAL A 43 3.83 -3.78 -3.11
C VAL A 43 2.64 -4.74 -2.99
N ARG A 44 2.65 -5.82 -3.77
CA ARG A 44 1.60 -6.85 -3.73
C ARG A 44 1.45 -7.46 -2.34
N LYS A 45 2.57 -7.81 -1.69
CA LYS A 45 2.55 -8.41 -0.34
C LYS A 45 1.92 -7.48 0.68
N GLU A 46 2.23 -6.18 0.64
CA GLU A 46 1.66 -5.23 1.60
C GLU A 46 0.19 -4.92 1.29
N LEU A 47 -0.22 -4.84 0.02
CA LEU A 47 -1.63 -4.67 -0.35
C LEU A 47 -2.49 -5.85 0.11
N LEU A 48 -2.03 -7.09 -0.09
CA LEU A 48 -2.74 -8.28 0.40
C LEU A 48 -2.89 -8.27 1.93
N ARG A 49 -1.84 -7.90 2.66
CA ARG A 49 -1.91 -7.75 4.12
C ARG A 49 -2.91 -6.67 4.55
N LEU A 50 -2.94 -5.55 3.84
CA LEU A 50 -3.88 -4.47 4.11
C LEU A 50 -5.32 -4.89 3.85
N GLU A 51 -5.55 -5.71 2.83
CA GLU A 51 -6.86 -6.31 2.53
C GLU A 51 -7.28 -7.32 3.62
N GLU A 52 -6.38 -8.22 4.03
CA GLU A 52 -6.59 -9.17 5.14
C GLU A 52 -6.88 -8.45 6.48
N GLU A 53 -6.25 -7.29 6.70
CA GLU A 53 -6.46 -6.44 7.87
C GLU A 53 -7.71 -5.54 7.76
N GLY A 54 -8.42 -5.56 6.62
CA GLY A 54 -9.65 -4.79 6.38
C GLY A 54 -9.42 -3.29 6.12
N VAL A 55 -8.19 -2.89 5.77
CA VAL A 55 -7.80 -1.50 5.51
C VAL A 55 -7.94 -1.14 4.04
N PHE A 56 -7.71 -2.10 3.15
CA PHE A 56 -7.89 -1.95 1.71
C PHE A 56 -9.02 -2.86 1.23
N LEU A 57 -9.68 -2.44 0.15
CA LEU A 57 -10.64 -3.23 -0.60
C LEU A 57 -10.10 -3.40 -2.02
N SER A 58 -10.25 -4.61 -2.58
CA SER A 58 -9.90 -4.92 -3.97
C SER A 58 -10.98 -4.54 -4.97
#